data_AF-A0A0D2BGX1-F1
#
_entry.id   AF-A0A0D2BGX1-F1
#
_cell.length_a   1.000
_cell.length_b   1.000
_cell.length_c   1.000
_cell.angle_alpha   90.00
_cell.angle_beta   90.00
_cell.angle_gamma   90.00
#
_symmetry.space_group_name_H-M   'P 1'
#
loop_
_entity.id
_entity.type
_entity.pdbx_description
1 polymer ?
#
loop_
_entity_poly.entity_id
_entity_poly.type
_entity_poly.pdbx_seq_one_letter_code
_entity_poly.pdbx_strand_id
1 'polypeptide(L)'
;MDKVILKNLKFDLAVGFDAWRRYGKPQPVSVNLEIHPRSNLEAAAAQDDVNLSLDYGKLYKSISAVLANSGPYQTIHVLIDQLAQLMPEYAFLDIDILFPKALLQVNKGVLYRLQVDNSTPGVMTPTLTLDIKGIACSCIIGVNPHERLYKQSLSMDISIPVITTALGPEPTETHYTAELHDMVDEIIERVKGSSYHTLEALASAVAQVVTLSYGHTVAKVRVEKPSAIATIEAAAVEVTRSKTFFENKDFWKVKRP
;
A
#
# COMPACT_ATOMS: atom_id res chain seq x y z
N MET A 1 -15.01 16.31 -14.11
CA MET A 1 -15.75 15.73 -12.97
C MET A 1 -15.20 16.38 -11.72
N ASP A 2 -16.06 16.99 -10.94
CA ASP A 2 -15.65 17.76 -9.76
C ASP A 2 -15.26 16.81 -8.62
N LYS A 3 -14.37 17.28 -7.76
CA LYS A 3 -13.96 16.52 -6.57
C LYS A 3 -13.64 17.42 -5.40
N VAL A 4 -13.87 16.88 -4.20
CA VAL A 4 -13.45 17.47 -2.93
C VAL A 4 -12.34 16.61 -2.35
N ILE A 5 -11.27 17.26 -1.89
CA ILE A 5 -10.03 16.60 -1.50
C ILE A 5 -9.64 17.04 -0.09
N LEU A 6 -9.47 16.08 0.82
CA LEU A 6 -8.87 16.30 2.14
C LEU A 6 -7.50 15.62 2.13
N LYS A 7 -6.43 16.39 2.33
CA LYS A 7 -5.06 15.87 2.28
C LYS A 7 -4.43 15.80 3.65
N ASN A 8 -3.67 14.73 3.87
CA ASN A 8 -2.73 14.56 4.98
C ASN A 8 -3.39 14.78 6.35
N LEU A 9 -4.55 14.18 6.56
CA LEU A 9 -5.20 14.13 7.85
C LEU A 9 -4.37 13.22 8.76
N LYS A 10 -3.75 13.78 9.80
CA LYS A 10 -2.82 13.06 10.67
C LYS A 10 -3.49 12.61 11.96
N PHE A 11 -3.27 11.35 12.31
CA PHE A 11 -3.79 10.73 13.52
C PHE A 11 -2.72 9.81 14.13
N ASP A 12 -2.84 9.53 15.42
CA ASP A 12 -2.12 8.44 16.08
C ASP A 12 -3.14 7.36 16.43
N LEU A 13 -3.20 6.29 15.63
CA LEU A 13 -4.22 5.25 15.75
C LEU A 13 -3.58 3.91 16.06
N ALA A 14 -4.22 3.13 16.94
CA ALA A 14 -3.84 1.75 17.17
C ALA A 14 -4.55 0.87 16.13
N VAL A 15 -3.86 0.51 15.05
CA VAL A 15 -4.40 -0.35 13.98
C VAL A 15 -3.53 -1.58 13.84
N GLY A 16 -4.08 -2.76 14.17
CA GLY A 16 -3.37 -4.02 14.13
C GLY A 16 -2.05 -3.99 14.90
N PHE A 17 -0.96 -4.40 14.24
CA PHE A 17 0.39 -4.42 14.81
C PHE A 17 1.18 -3.16 14.43
N ASP A 18 1.99 -2.65 15.37
CA ASP A 18 3.00 -1.64 15.10
C ASP A 18 4.29 -2.26 14.50
N ALA A 19 5.28 -1.43 14.17
CA ALA A 19 6.57 -1.89 13.63
C ALA A 19 7.32 -2.93 14.47
N TRP A 20 7.00 -3.03 15.76
CA TRP A 20 7.60 -4.00 16.69
C TRP A 20 6.69 -5.20 16.95
N ARG A 21 5.67 -5.40 16.11
CA ARG A 21 4.67 -6.47 16.22
C ARG A 21 3.88 -6.40 17.54
N ARG A 22 3.70 -5.21 18.11
CA ARG A 22 2.89 -5.01 19.33
C ARG A 22 1.48 -4.61 18.94
N TYR A 23 0.51 -5.35 19.48
CA TYR A 23 -0.90 -5.08 19.26
C TYR A 23 -1.38 -3.88 20.11
N GLY A 24 -2.31 -3.10 19.55
CA GLY A 24 -3.02 -2.04 20.28
C GLY A 24 -2.15 -0.82 20.64
N LYS A 25 -0.99 -0.66 19.99
CA LYS A 25 -0.12 0.52 20.17
C LYS A 25 -0.45 1.58 19.13
N PRO A 26 -0.68 2.84 19.53
CA PRO A 26 -0.85 3.93 18.59
C PRO A 26 0.39 4.10 17.70
N GLN A 27 0.14 4.28 16.41
CA GLN A 27 1.14 4.58 15.41
C GLN A 27 0.67 5.76 14.55
N PRO A 28 1.59 6.56 14.00
CA PRO A 28 1.22 7.66 13.12
C PRO A 28 0.53 7.12 11.87
N VAL A 29 -0.59 7.74 11.50
CA VAL A 29 -1.38 7.44 10.31
C VAL A 29 -1.68 8.75 9.59
N SER A 30 -1.55 8.75 8.27
CA SER A 30 -1.98 9.84 7.41
C SER A 30 -3.08 9.35 6.48
N VAL A 31 -4.20 10.06 6.44
CA VAL A 31 -5.33 9.76 5.55
C VAL A 31 -5.47 10.87 4.50
N ASN A 32 -5.55 10.49 3.22
CA ASN A 32 -6.04 11.38 2.16
C ASN A 32 -7.39 10.84 1.66
N LEU A 33 -8.29 11.76 1.34
CA LEU A 33 -9.62 11.46 0.81
C LEU A 33 -9.82 12.26 -0.47
N GLU A 34 -10.24 11.59 -1.54
CA GLU A 34 -10.79 12.24 -2.73
C GLU A 34 -12.21 11.75 -2.95
N ILE A 35 -13.16 12.67 -2.97
CA ILE A 35 -14.59 12.37 -3.07
C ILE A 35 -15.11 13.06 -4.32
N HIS A 36 -15.67 12.26 -5.22
CA HIS A 36 -16.42 12.74 -6.38
C HIS A 36 -17.91 12.65 -6.03
N PRO A 37 -18.59 13.78 -5.77
CA PRO A 37 -20.02 13.77 -5.48
C PRO A 37 -20.82 13.30 -6.70
N ARG A 38 -22.06 12.85 -6.48
CA ARG A 38 -22.94 12.47 -7.59
C ARG A 38 -23.44 13.67 -8.40
N SER A 39 -23.66 14.79 -7.75
CA SER A 39 -23.94 16.07 -8.39
C SER A 39 -22.65 16.83 -8.68
N ASN A 40 -22.65 17.64 -9.74
CA ASN A 40 -21.56 18.59 -9.98
C ASN A 40 -21.62 19.75 -8.97
N LEU A 41 -20.54 20.54 -8.90
CA LEU A 41 -20.46 21.72 -8.03
C LEU A 41 -20.92 23.01 -8.74
N GLU A 42 -21.60 22.87 -9.89
CA GLU A 42 -22.01 24.00 -10.72
C GLU A 42 -23.00 24.93 -10.00
N ALA A 43 -23.97 24.36 -9.29
CA ALA A 43 -24.96 25.15 -8.56
C ALA A 43 -24.32 25.99 -7.43
N ALA A 44 -23.36 25.40 -6.71
CA ALA A 44 -22.59 26.11 -5.70
C ALA A 44 -21.74 27.23 -6.32
N ALA A 45 -21.10 26.96 -7.47
CA ALA A 45 -20.29 27.95 -8.18
C ALA A 45 -21.12 29.11 -8.76
N ALA A 46 -22.32 28.81 -9.28
CA ALA A 46 -23.20 29.82 -9.88
C ALA A 46 -23.84 30.74 -8.85
N GLN A 47 -24.14 30.23 -7.66
CA GLN A 47 -24.86 30.95 -6.61
C GLN A 47 -23.95 31.44 -5.46
N ASP A 48 -22.67 31.04 -5.47
CA ASP A 48 -21.71 31.30 -4.40
C ASP A 48 -22.27 30.90 -3.00
N ASP A 49 -22.92 29.73 -2.95
CA ASP A 49 -23.58 29.22 -1.73
C ASP A 49 -22.94 27.90 -1.25
N VAL A 50 -22.38 27.95 -0.05
CA VAL A 50 -21.75 26.80 0.62
C VAL A 50 -22.73 25.67 0.91
N ASN A 51 -24.03 25.96 1.04
CA ASN A 51 -25.05 24.93 1.30
C ASN A 51 -25.31 24.03 0.08
N LEU A 52 -24.95 24.50 -1.12
CA LEU A 52 -25.02 23.74 -2.36
C LEU A 52 -23.71 22.98 -2.64
N SER A 53 -22.71 23.12 -1.78
CA SER A 53 -21.42 22.44 -1.86
C SER A 53 -21.37 21.22 -0.94
N LEU A 54 -20.38 20.35 -1.17
CA LEU A 54 -19.98 19.36 -0.18
C LEU A 54 -19.20 20.04 0.95
N ASP A 55 -19.72 20.00 2.17
CA ASP A 55 -19.11 20.62 3.35
C ASP A 55 -17.94 19.77 3.91
N TYR A 56 -16.74 20.02 3.37
CA TYR A 56 -15.50 19.37 3.82
C TYR A 56 -15.16 19.67 5.28
N GLY A 57 -15.64 20.78 5.84
CA GLY A 57 -15.39 21.17 7.23
C GLY A 57 -16.18 20.31 8.22
N LYS A 58 -17.46 20.06 7.92
CA LYS A 58 -18.28 19.10 8.68
C LYS A 58 -17.72 17.69 8.54
N LEU A 59 -17.38 17.27 7.32
CA LEU A 59 -16.79 15.94 7.09
C LEU A 59 -15.51 15.73 7.90
N TYR A 60 -14.57 16.68 7.86
CA TYR A 60 -13.34 16.64 8.65
C TYR A 60 -13.62 16.52 10.15
N LYS A 61 -14.57 17.31 10.68
CA LYS A 61 -14.93 17.27 12.10
C LYS A 61 -15.51 15.91 12.49
N SER A 62 -16.38 15.33 11.66
CA SER A 62 -16.95 14.01 11.88
C SER A 62 -15.87 12.93 11.90
N ILE A 63 -14.97 12.90 10.90
CA ILE A 63 -13.85 11.96 10.85
C ILE A 63 -12.95 12.12 12.09
N SER A 64 -12.56 13.35 12.40
CA SER A 64 -11.66 13.62 13.52
C SER A 64 -12.27 13.22 14.86
N ALA A 65 -13.57 13.49 15.07
CA ALA A 65 -14.26 13.10 16.30
C ALA A 65 -14.35 11.58 16.46
N VAL A 66 -14.61 10.85 15.37
CA VAL A 66 -14.73 9.39 15.38
C VAL A 66 -13.37 8.73 15.62
N LEU A 67 -12.34 9.16 14.88
CA LEU A 67 -10.99 8.59 14.98
C LEU A 67 -10.25 8.98 16.27
N ALA A 68 -10.55 10.14 16.88
CA ALA A 68 -9.94 10.54 18.14
C ALA A 68 -10.49 9.77 19.36
N ASN A 69 -11.72 9.25 19.26
CA ASN A 69 -12.38 8.53 20.35
C ASN A 69 -12.44 7.01 20.10
N SER A 70 -11.76 6.51 19.07
CA SER A 70 -11.77 5.10 18.75
C SER A 70 -10.80 4.32 19.63
N GLY A 71 -11.22 3.10 20.00
CA GLY A 71 -10.32 2.11 20.56
C GLY A 71 -9.40 1.50 19.50
N PRO A 72 -8.63 0.46 19.85
CA PRO A 72 -7.80 -0.26 18.90
C PRO A 72 -8.64 -0.86 17.76
N TYR A 73 -8.25 -0.58 16.53
CA TYR A 73 -8.74 -1.27 15.34
C TYR A 73 -8.03 -2.61 15.22
N GLN A 74 -8.80 -3.70 15.18
CA GLN A 74 -8.25 -5.04 15.01
C GLN A 74 -7.49 -5.19 13.69
N THR A 75 -8.08 -4.69 12.60
CA THR A 75 -7.52 -4.76 11.25
C THR A 75 -7.69 -3.44 10.52
N ILE A 76 -6.98 -3.29 9.40
CA ILE A 76 -7.13 -2.14 8.50
C ILE A 76 -8.54 -2.09 7.88
N HIS A 77 -9.18 -3.22 7.64
CA HIS A 77 -10.53 -3.28 7.08
C HIS A 77 -11.56 -2.60 7.98
N VAL A 78 -11.45 -2.75 9.31
CA VAL A 78 -12.35 -2.05 10.25
C VAL A 78 -12.19 -0.53 10.15
N LEU A 79 -10.95 -0.05 10.04
CA LEU A 79 -10.70 1.38 9.85
C LEU A 79 -11.22 1.88 8.49
N ILE A 80 -10.98 1.11 7.42
CA ILE A 80 -11.47 1.43 6.07
C ILE A 80 -12.99 1.51 6.05
N ASP A 81 -13.67 0.51 6.61
CA ASP A 81 -15.14 0.44 6.64
C ASP A 81 -15.71 1.60 7.46
N GLN A 82 -15.14 1.89 8.64
CA GLN A 82 -15.57 3.04 9.45
C GLN A 82 -15.37 4.37 8.70
N LEU A 83 -14.25 4.56 8.00
CA LEU A 83 -14.04 5.76 7.17
C LEU A 83 -15.05 5.84 6.04
N ALA A 84 -15.30 4.73 5.33
CA ALA A 84 -16.25 4.68 4.22
C ALA A 84 -17.69 4.99 4.68
N GLN A 85 -18.10 4.54 5.87
CA GLN A 85 -19.42 4.83 6.47
C GLN A 85 -19.62 6.31 6.82
N LEU A 86 -18.54 7.06 7.04
CA LEU A 86 -18.60 8.51 7.31
C LEU A 86 -18.68 9.35 6.04
N MET A 87 -18.42 8.75 4.88
CA MET A 87 -18.44 9.48 3.63
C MET A 87 -19.87 9.86 3.24
N PRO A 88 -20.08 11.08 2.71
CA PRO A 88 -21.36 11.51 2.16
C PRO A 88 -21.70 10.74 0.87
N GLU A 89 -22.80 11.05 0.19
CA GLU A 89 -23.10 10.41 -1.10
C GLU A 89 -22.05 10.75 -2.16
N TYR A 90 -21.49 9.71 -2.81
CA TYR A 90 -20.45 9.84 -3.83
C TYR A 90 -20.70 8.94 -5.04
N ALA A 91 -20.21 9.38 -6.19
CA ALA A 91 -20.05 8.56 -7.40
C ALA A 91 -18.71 7.80 -7.37
N PHE A 92 -17.64 8.46 -6.94
CA PHE A 92 -16.33 7.83 -6.77
C PHE A 92 -15.70 8.27 -5.44
N LEU A 93 -14.99 7.34 -4.81
CA LEU A 93 -14.28 7.58 -3.55
C LEU A 93 -12.88 6.98 -3.66
N ASP A 94 -11.87 7.77 -3.33
CA ASP A 94 -10.48 7.33 -3.13
C ASP A 94 -10.06 7.63 -1.69
N ILE A 95 -9.63 6.60 -0.96
CA ILE A 95 -9.09 6.71 0.40
C ILE A 95 -7.68 6.12 0.42
N ASP A 96 -6.70 6.97 0.71
CA ASP A 96 -5.31 6.60 0.93
C ASP A 96 -5.00 6.63 2.43
N ILE A 97 -4.73 5.47 3.03
CA ILE A 97 -4.34 5.33 4.45
C ILE A 97 -2.86 4.91 4.51
N LEU A 98 -2.00 5.86 4.88
CA LEU A 98 -0.55 5.67 4.97
C LEU A 98 -0.11 5.47 6.43
N PHE A 99 0.59 4.37 6.68
CA PHE A 99 1.34 4.09 7.89
C PHE A 99 2.84 4.30 7.62
N PRO A 100 3.39 5.51 7.84
CA PRO A 100 4.79 5.83 7.51
C PRO A 100 5.81 5.00 8.28
N LYS A 101 5.42 4.40 9.42
CA LYS A 101 6.30 3.64 10.32
C LYS A 101 5.70 2.29 10.70
N ALA A 102 4.96 1.65 9.80
CA ALA A 102 4.37 0.33 10.05
C ALA A 102 5.42 -0.81 10.09
N LEU A 103 6.54 -0.67 9.39
CA LEU A 103 7.57 -1.71 9.27
C LEU A 103 8.96 -1.08 9.41
N LEU A 104 9.85 -1.73 10.17
CA LEU A 104 11.16 -1.16 10.54
C LEU A 104 12.09 -0.94 9.34
N GLN A 105 12.04 -1.81 8.34
CA GLN A 105 12.92 -1.79 7.17
C GLN A 105 12.29 -1.09 5.96
N VAL A 106 11.16 -0.40 6.16
CA VAL A 106 10.37 0.23 5.09
C VAL A 106 10.37 1.74 5.29
N ASN A 107 11.08 2.45 4.41
CA ASN A 107 11.40 3.87 4.60
C ASN A 107 10.26 4.83 4.25
N LYS A 108 9.39 4.46 3.30
CA LYS A 108 8.27 5.30 2.83
C LYS A 108 6.92 4.85 3.41
N GLY A 109 6.90 3.75 4.15
CA GLY A 109 5.73 3.23 4.85
C GLY A 109 4.88 2.25 4.03
N VAL A 110 3.73 1.93 4.62
CA VAL A 110 2.72 1.02 4.08
C VAL A 110 1.46 1.83 3.77
N LEU A 111 1.00 1.81 2.52
CA LEU A 111 -0.16 2.54 2.03
C LEU A 111 -1.25 1.56 1.64
N TYR A 112 -2.45 1.77 2.16
CA TYR A 112 -3.67 1.12 1.70
C TYR A 112 -4.48 2.12 0.87
N ARG A 113 -4.82 1.76 -0.36
CA ARG A 113 -5.64 2.56 -1.26
C ARG A 113 -6.96 1.85 -1.53
N LEU A 114 -8.06 2.41 -1.01
CA LEU A 114 -9.41 1.99 -1.37
C LEU A 114 -9.94 2.92 -2.47
N GLN A 115 -10.38 2.32 -3.58
CA GLN A 115 -11.11 3.00 -4.64
C GLN A 115 -12.49 2.38 -4.76
N VAL A 116 -13.55 3.19 -4.70
CA VAL A 116 -14.93 2.74 -4.83
C VAL A 116 -15.56 3.44 -6.03
N ASP A 117 -15.99 2.66 -7.00
CA ASP A 117 -16.89 3.13 -8.06
C ASP A 117 -18.33 2.81 -7.68
N ASN A 118 -19.12 3.87 -7.53
CA ASN A 118 -20.56 3.87 -7.22
C ASN A 118 -21.33 4.77 -8.21
N SER A 119 -20.78 4.94 -9.42
CA SER A 119 -21.37 5.76 -10.48
C SER A 119 -22.65 5.15 -11.05
N THR A 120 -22.75 3.81 -11.04
CA THR A 120 -23.94 3.07 -11.46
C THR A 120 -24.82 2.77 -10.25
N PRO A 121 -26.08 3.25 -10.21
CA PRO A 121 -26.97 2.98 -9.09
C PRO A 121 -27.15 1.48 -8.84
N GLY A 122 -26.90 1.05 -7.60
CA GLY A 122 -27.04 -0.35 -7.19
C GLY A 122 -25.82 -1.24 -7.48
N VAL A 123 -24.77 -0.72 -8.12
CA VAL A 123 -23.51 -1.44 -8.35
C VAL A 123 -22.36 -0.69 -7.69
N MET A 124 -21.80 -1.29 -6.65
CA MET A 124 -20.62 -0.77 -5.95
C MET A 124 -19.42 -1.68 -6.22
N THR A 125 -18.36 -1.13 -6.80
CA THR A 125 -17.14 -1.88 -7.13
C THR A 125 -15.96 -1.34 -6.31
N PRO A 126 -15.73 -1.88 -5.09
CA PRO A 126 -14.56 -1.52 -4.30
C PRO A 126 -13.32 -2.27 -4.78
N THR A 127 -12.20 -1.54 -4.92
CA THR A 127 -10.87 -2.07 -5.20
C THR A 127 -9.93 -1.62 -4.09
N LEU A 128 -9.27 -2.56 -3.42
CA LEU A 128 -8.28 -2.28 -2.38
C LEU A 128 -6.89 -2.68 -2.88
N THR A 129 -5.92 -1.78 -2.77
CA THR A 129 -4.52 -2.03 -3.10
C THR A 129 -3.65 -1.79 -1.87
N LEU A 130 -2.70 -2.69 -1.61
CA LEU A 130 -1.64 -2.51 -0.63
C LEU A 130 -0.34 -2.15 -1.34
N ASP A 131 0.29 -1.08 -0.89
CA ASP A 131 1.58 -0.59 -1.35
C ASP A 131 2.59 -0.54 -0.19
N ILE A 132 3.66 -1.31 -0.28
CA ILE A 132 4.80 -1.29 0.64
C ILE A 132 5.92 -0.54 -0.08
N LYS A 133 6.30 0.64 0.43
CA LYS A 133 7.19 1.54 -0.31
C LYS A 133 8.55 1.73 0.39
N GLY A 134 9.62 1.62 -0.38
CA GLY A 134 10.98 1.86 0.09
C GLY A 134 11.48 0.81 1.08
N ILE A 135 11.21 -0.47 0.81
CA ILE A 135 11.83 -1.60 1.51
C ILE A 135 13.34 -1.53 1.27
N ALA A 136 14.11 -1.29 2.33
CA ALA A 136 15.56 -1.20 2.26
C ALA A 136 16.17 -2.59 2.31
N CYS A 137 16.94 -2.95 1.28
CA CYS A 137 17.64 -4.24 1.23
C CYS A 137 19.01 -4.10 0.59
N SER A 138 19.82 -5.16 0.67
CA SER A 138 21.13 -5.19 0.01
C SER A 138 21.50 -6.59 -0.43
N CYS A 139 22.02 -6.72 -1.64
CA CYS A 139 22.46 -8.00 -2.19
C CYS A 139 23.61 -7.81 -3.19
N ILE A 140 24.17 -8.92 -3.68
CA ILE A 140 25.13 -8.86 -4.79
C ILE A 140 24.33 -8.75 -6.09
N ILE A 141 24.48 -7.63 -6.80
CA ILE A 141 23.64 -7.28 -7.96
C ILE A 141 24.44 -6.61 -9.09
N GLY A 142 24.42 -7.20 -10.28
CA GLY A 142 25.10 -6.68 -11.46
C GLY A 142 25.97 -7.73 -12.14
N VAL A 143 26.46 -7.40 -13.34
CA VAL A 143 27.27 -8.28 -14.18
C VAL A 143 28.77 -7.98 -14.10
N ASN A 144 29.14 -6.75 -13.74
CA ASN A 144 30.54 -6.36 -13.77
C ASN A 144 31.30 -7.02 -12.61
N PRO A 145 32.55 -7.48 -12.81
CA PRO A 145 33.31 -8.17 -11.78
C PRO A 145 33.40 -7.42 -10.44
N HIS A 146 33.56 -6.10 -10.48
CA HIS A 146 33.61 -5.25 -9.28
C HIS A 146 32.27 -5.22 -8.51
N GLU A 147 31.14 -5.31 -9.22
CA GLU A 147 29.79 -5.39 -8.61
C GLU A 147 29.55 -6.70 -7.88
N ARG A 148 30.35 -7.74 -8.19
CA ARG A 148 30.23 -9.07 -7.59
C ARG A 148 30.96 -9.21 -6.25
N LEU A 149 31.80 -8.24 -5.90
CA LEU A 149 32.63 -8.27 -4.69
C LEU A 149 31.89 -7.79 -3.44
N TYR A 150 31.01 -6.79 -3.59
CA TYR A 150 30.37 -6.11 -2.47
C TYR A 150 28.86 -6.06 -2.64
N LYS A 151 28.13 -6.14 -1.52
CA LYS A 151 26.68 -5.93 -1.51
C LYS A 151 26.37 -4.48 -1.80
N GLN A 152 25.36 -4.25 -2.62
CA GLN A 152 24.90 -2.92 -2.98
C GLN A 152 23.52 -2.67 -2.36
N SER A 153 23.27 -1.43 -1.96
CA SER A 153 21.99 -1.03 -1.41
C SER A 153 20.95 -0.92 -2.53
N LEU A 154 19.76 -1.43 -2.24
CA LEU A 154 18.60 -1.40 -3.11
C LEU A 154 17.41 -0.87 -2.31
N SER A 155 16.49 -0.23 -3.05
CA SER A 155 15.19 0.20 -2.55
C SER A 155 14.12 -0.53 -3.34
N MET A 156 13.15 -1.13 -2.67
CA MET A 156 12.10 -1.92 -3.31
C MET A 156 10.72 -1.43 -2.93
N ASP A 157 9.82 -1.38 -3.91
CA ASP A 157 8.40 -1.17 -3.71
C ASP A 157 7.64 -2.43 -4.13
N ILE A 158 6.64 -2.81 -3.35
CA ILE A 158 5.74 -3.92 -3.65
C ILE A 158 4.31 -3.38 -3.64
N SER A 159 3.54 -3.67 -4.67
CA SER A 159 2.13 -3.30 -4.81
C SER A 159 1.31 -4.53 -5.15
N ILE A 160 0.25 -4.79 -4.38
CA ILE A 160 -0.62 -5.96 -4.51
C ILE A 160 -2.10 -5.57 -4.41
N PRO A 161 -2.96 -6.07 -5.31
CA PRO A 161 -4.40 -5.97 -5.13
C PRO A 161 -4.85 -6.91 -4.00
N VAL A 162 -5.71 -6.40 -3.11
CA VAL A 162 -6.30 -7.15 -2.00
C VAL A 162 -7.67 -7.64 -2.45
N ILE A 163 -7.85 -8.97 -2.51
CA ILE A 163 -9.02 -9.62 -3.11
C ILE A 163 -10.14 -9.87 -2.07
N THR A 164 -9.92 -9.48 -0.82
CA THR A 164 -10.97 -9.55 0.20
C THR A 164 -12.04 -8.51 -0.08
N THR A 165 -13.27 -8.74 0.37
CA THR A 165 -14.31 -7.70 0.39
C THR A 165 -13.80 -6.54 1.24
N ALA A 166 -13.44 -5.43 0.59
CA ALA A 166 -12.86 -4.26 1.28
C ALA A 166 -13.89 -3.49 2.10
N LEU A 167 -15.19 -3.69 1.81
CA LEU A 167 -16.35 -3.13 2.48
C LEU A 167 -17.35 -4.27 2.76
N GLY A 168 -18.00 -4.27 3.93
CA GLY A 168 -18.94 -5.31 4.35
C GLY A 168 -18.52 -6.10 5.60
N PRO A 169 -19.23 -7.19 5.96
CA PRO A 169 -18.97 -7.93 7.21
C PRO A 169 -17.53 -8.43 7.28
N GLU A 170 -16.96 -8.39 8.48
CA GLU A 170 -15.53 -8.60 8.71
C GLU A 170 -15.02 -9.88 8.00
N PRO A 171 -13.90 -9.81 7.25
CA PRO A 171 -13.26 -11.02 6.78
C PRO A 171 -12.86 -11.86 8.00
N THR A 172 -13.27 -13.13 8.00
CA THR A 172 -13.08 -14.10 9.08
C THR A 172 -11.61 -14.42 9.40
N GLU A 173 -10.65 -13.93 8.62
CA GLU A 173 -9.23 -14.26 8.76
C GLU A 173 -8.40 -13.07 9.27
N THR A 174 -7.99 -13.23 10.52
CA THR A 174 -7.34 -12.28 11.41
C THR A 174 -5.81 -12.24 11.26
N HIS A 175 -5.21 -12.08 10.07
CA HIS A 175 -3.73 -12.16 9.99
C HIS A 175 -3.03 -11.19 9.04
N TYR A 176 -3.75 -10.28 8.38
CA TYR A 176 -3.16 -9.44 7.33
C TYR A 176 -1.96 -8.60 7.80
N THR A 177 -1.92 -8.21 9.08
CA THR A 177 -0.79 -7.47 9.64
C THR A 177 0.39 -8.37 9.98
N ALA A 178 0.19 -9.53 10.62
CA ALA A 178 1.28 -10.46 10.96
C ALA A 178 1.92 -11.06 9.70
N GLU A 179 1.11 -11.50 8.75
CA GLU A 179 1.57 -12.04 7.47
C GLU A 179 2.34 -11.00 6.65
N LEU A 180 1.94 -9.73 6.71
CA LEU A 180 2.68 -8.63 6.07
C LEU A 180 4.08 -8.48 6.66
N HIS A 181 4.21 -8.51 8.00
CA HIS A 181 5.52 -8.49 8.64
C HIS A 181 6.37 -9.69 8.21
N ASP A 182 5.80 -10.90 8.26
CA ASP A 182 6.50 -12.13 7.88
C ASP A 182 6.95 -12.08 6.41
N MET A 183 6.08 -11.60 5.52
CA MET A 183 6.38 -11.44 4.09
C MET A 183 7.56 -10.51 3.84
N VAL A 184 7.55 -9.35 4.48
CA VAL A 184 8.62 -8.36 4.29
C VAL A 184 9.93 -8.88 4.89
N ASP A 185 9.89 -9.48 6.08
CA ASP A 185 11.07 -10.08 6.72
C ASP A 185 11.66 -11.22 5.86
N GLU A 186 10.82 -12.12 5.34
CA GLU A 186 11.24 -13.22 4.47
C GLU A 186 11.86 -12.69 3.17
N ILE A 187 11.22 -11.71 2.52
CA ILE A 187 11.75 -11.09 1.29
C ILE A 187 13.12 -10.47 1.56
N ILE A 188 13.28 -9.72 2.65
CA ILE A 188 14.56 -9.07 2.98
C ILE A 188 15.66 -10.11 3.20
N GLU A 189 15.40 -11.15 3.99
CA GLU A 189 16.40 -12.19 4.27
C GLU A 189 16.76 -12.99 3.01
N ARG A 190 15.76 -13.34 2.19
CA ARG A 190 15.98 -13.96 0.88
C ARG A 190 16.85 -13.06 -0.01
N VAL A 191 16.47 -11.79 -0.21
CA VAL A 191 17.24 -10.86 -1.05
C VAL A 191 18.67 -10.72 -0.53
N LYS A 192 18.87 -10.60 0.78
CA LYS A 192 20.18 -10.50 1.43
C LYS A 192 21.08 -11.72 1.20
N GLY A 193 20.50 -12.91 1.08
CA GLY A 193 21.19 -14.16 0.74
C GLY A 193 21.41 -14.39 -0.77
N SER A 194 20.81 -13.56 -1.61
CA SER A 194 20.79 -13.76 -3.07
C SER A 194 21.98 -13.11 -3.80
N SER A 195 22.18 -13.54 -5.05
CA SER A 195 23.22 -13.03 -5.93
C SER A 195 22.74 -12.98 -7.38
N TYR A 196 22.18 -11.85 -7.79
CA TYR A 196 21.54 -11.67 -9.09
C TYR A 196 22.43 -10.89 -10.06
N HIS A 197 22.29 -11.14 -11.35
CA HIS A 197 23.00 -10.34 -12.37
C HIS A 197 22.20 -9.12 -12.81
N THR A 198 20.87 -9.18 -12.72
CA THR A 198 19.97 -8.16 -13.25
C THR A 198 18.84 -7.84 -12.27
N LEU A 199 18.29 -6.62 -12.35
CA LEU A 199 17.19 -6.18 -11.48
C LEU A 199 15.88 -6.89 -11.85
N GLU A 200 15.67 -7.22 -13.12
CA GLU A 200 14.50 -7.94 -13.62
C GLU A 200 14.36 -9.32 -12.97
N ALA A 201 15.49 -10.04 -12.84
CA ALA A 201 15.53 -11.36 -12.22
C ALA A 201 15.21 -11.27 -10.73
N LEU A 202 15.81 -10.29 -10.03
CA LEU A 202 15.52 -10.02 -8.63
C LEU A 202 14.05 -9.64 -8.40
N ALA A 203 13.53 -8.69 -9.19
CA ALA A 203 12.14 -8.23 -9.08
C ALA A 203 11.14 -9.37 -9.36
N SER A 204 11.42 -10.21 -10.36
CA SER A 204 10.58 -11.38 -10.67
C SER A 204 10.63 -12.42 -9.56
N ALA A 205 11.79 -12.65 -8.95
CA ALA A 205 11.93 -13.59 -7.84
C ALA A 205 11.21 -13.12 -6.56
N VAL A 206 11.20 -11.81 -6.29
CA VAL A 206 10.40 -11.22 -5.21
C VAL A 206 8.91 -11.38 -5.50
N ALA A 207 8.46 -11.10 -6.72
CA ALA A 207 7.07 -11.28 -7.12
C ALA A 207 6.63 -12.76 -7.00
N GLN A 208 7.54 -13.71 -7.22
CA GLN A 208 7.30 -15.13 -7.00
C GLN A 208 7.01 -15.44 -5.53
N VAL A 209 7.79 -14.89 -4.58
CA VAL A 209 7.54 -15.06 -3.13
C VAL A 209 6.17 -14.51 -2.75
N VAL A 210 5.87 -13.27 -3.16
CA VAL A 210 4.60 -12.60 -2.84
C VAL A 210 3.40 -13.40 -3.38
N THR A 211 3.51 -13.98 -4.58
CA THR A 211 2.37 -14.68 -5.21
C THR A 211 2.26 -16.16 -4.81
N LEU A 212 3.37 -16.90 -4.78
CA LEU A 212 3.36 -18.35 -4.51
C LEU A 212 3.40 -18.66 -3.01
N SER A 213 4.20 -17.95 -2.22
CA SER A 213 4.35 -18.21 -0.78
C SER A 213 3.26 -17.53 0.05
N TYR A 214 2.86 -16.31 -0.33
CA TYR A 214 1.85 -15.52 0.38
C TYR A 214 0.49 -15.48 -0.33
N GLY A 215 0.33 -16.23 -1.43
CA GLY A 215 -0.97 -16.49 -2.03
C GLY A 215 -1.61 -15.34 -2.82
N HIS A 216 -0.94 -14.20 -2.96
CA HIS A 216 -1.47 -13.08 -3.77
C HIS A 216 -1.57 -13.44 -5.26
N THR A 217 -2.60 -12.97 -5.95
CA THR A 217 -2.81 -13.32 -7.36
C THR A 217 -1.89 -12.59 -8.32
N VAL A 218 -1.49 -11.37 -7.98
CA VAL A 218 -0.62 -10.51 -8.76
C VAL A 218 0.26 -9.72 -7.80
N ALA A 219 1.52 -9.53 -8.18
CA ALA A 219 2.43 -8.62 -7.51
C ALA A 219 3.13 -7.72 -8.53
N LYS A 220 3.11 -6.42 -8.25
CA LYS A 220 3.91 -5.41 -8.95
C LYS A 220 5.09 -5.06 -8.07
N VAL A 221 6.30 -5.33 -8.54
CA VAL A 221 7.55 -5.14 -7.81
C VAL A 221 8.43 -4.17 -8.57
N ARG A 222 8.84 -3.10 -7.89
CA ARG A 222 9.79 -2.12 -8.40
C ARG A 222 11.07 -2.21 -7.58
N VAL A 223 12.21 -2.28 -8.26
CA VAL A 223 13.53 -2.35 -7.63
C VAL A 223 14.39 -1.21 -8.17
N GLU A 224 14.86 -0.36 -7.27
CA GLU A 224 15.77 0.74 -7.53
C GLU A 224 17.19 0.38 -7.12
N LYS A 225 18.16 0.76 -7.95
CA LYS A 225 19.59 0.68 -7.68
C LYS A 225 20.20 2.09 -7.75
N PRO A 226 20.29 2.81 -6.62
CA PRO A 226 20.84 4.17 -6.56
C PRO A 226 22.31 4.24 -7.03
N SER A 227 23.10 3.20 -6.76
CA SER A 227 24.52 3.16 -7.10
C SER A 227 24.81 2.90 -8.59
N ALA A 228 23.80 2.67 -9.42
CA ALA A 228 24.01 2.23 -10.80
C ALA A 228 24.62 3.34 -11.69
N ILE A 229 24.15 4.57 -11.55
CA ILE A 229 24.52 5.70 -12.41
C ILE A 229 24.64 6.93 -11.54
N ALA A 230 25.85 7.48 -11.39
CA ALA A 230 26.15 8.55 -10.44
C ALA A 230 25.41 9.88 -10.70
N THR A 231 24.94 10.12 -11.92
CA THR A 231 24.32 11.40 -12.34
C THR A 231 22.80 11.43 -12.17
N ILE A 232 22.17 10.34 -11.74
CA ILE A 232 20.73 10.26 -11.50
C ILE A 232 20.48 9.73 -10.09
N GLU A 233 19.29 9.97 -9.54
CA GLU A 233 18.93 9.51 -8.20
C GLU A 233 18.96 7.97 -8.08
N ALA A 234 18.35 7.27 -9.05
CA ALA A 234 18.43 5.82 -9.17
C ALA A 234 17.99 5.33 -10.56
N ALA A 235 18.58 4.22 -11.01
CA ALA A 235 18.00 3.41 -12.08
C ALA A 235 17.01 2.40 -11.47
N ALA A 236 15.89 2.13 -12.14
CA ALA A 236 14.85 1.26 -11.60
C ALA A 236 14.26 0.33 -12.67
N VAL A 237 13.83 -0.85 -12.23
CA VAL A 237 13.04 -1.80 -13.01
C VAL A 237 11.74 -2.08 -12.27
N GLU A 238 10.63 -2.11 -13.00
CA GLU A 238 9.32 -2.48 -12.48
C GLU A 238 8.74 -3.64 -13.27
N VAL A 239 8.30 -4.69 -12.57
CA VAL A 239 7.66 -5.86 -13.17
C VAL A 239 6.31 -6.12 -12.51
N THR A 240 5.33 -6.55 -13.29
CA THR A 240 4.07 -7.08 -12.78
C THR A 240 3.99 -8.56 -13.17
N ARG A 241 3.72 -9.43 -12.19
CA ARG A 241 3.62 -10.89 -12.40
C ARG A 241 2.40 -11.43 -11.69
N SER A 242 1.64 -12.27 -12.38
CA SER A 242 0.56 -13.05 -11.79
C SER A 242 1.10 -14.35 -11.20
N LYS A 243 0.32 -14.97 -10.31
CA LYS A 243 0.58 -16.33 -9.80
C LYS A 243 0.76 -17.33 -10.95
N THR A 244 -0.10 -17.24 -11.97
CA THR A 244 -0.07 -18.09 -13.16
C THR A 244 1.20 -17.96 -14.00
N PHE A 245 1.89 -16.81 -13.94
CA PHE A 245 3.17 -16.63 -14.64
C PHE A 245 4.26 -17.58 -14.13
N PHE A 246 4.20 -17.95 -12.84
CA PHE A 246 5.20 -18.78 -12.17
C PHE A 246 4.88 -20.28 -12.21
N GLU A 247 3.74 -20.67 -12.78
CA GLU A 247 3.43 -22.08 -13.02
C GLU A 247 4.56 -22.68 -13.89
N ASN A 248 5.36 -23.57 -13.28
CA ASN A 248 6.51 -24.27 -13.87
C ASN A 248 7.81 -23.45 -14.06
N LYS A 249 8.01 -22.33 -13.34
CA LYS A 249 9.26 -21.54 -13.42
C LYS A 249 9.79 -21.16 -12.04
N ASP A 250 11.06 -21.46 -11.77
CA ASP A 250 11.76 -21.00 -10.57
C ASP A 250 12.81 -19.93 -10.93
N PHE A 251 12.68 -18.76 -10.32
CA PHE A 251 13.56 -17.61 -10.54
C PHE A 251 14.51 -17.38 -9.36
N TRP A 252 14.45 -18.20 -8.31
CA TRP A 252 15.28 -18.01 -7.14
C TRP A 252 16.72 -18.52 -7.36
N LYS A 253 17.70 -17.62 -7.30
CA LYS A 253 19.12 -17.97 -7.45
C LYS A 253 19.84 -17.86 -6.11
N VAL A 254 20.00 -18.99 -5.44
CA VAL A 254 20.78 -19.10 -4.20
C VAL A 254 22.26 -18.90 -4.50
N LYS A 255 22.96 -18.17 -3.62
CA LYS A 255 24.43 -18.07 -3.64
C LYS A 255 25.01 -19.48 -3.46
N ARG A 256 25.69 -20.01 -4.47
CA ARG A 256 26.52 -21.21 -4.25
C ARG A 256 27.68 -20.79 -3.34
N PRO A 257 28.03 -21.63 -2.33
CA PRO A 257 29.10 -21.34 -1.39
C PRO A 257 30.43 -21.03 -2.10
#